data_AF-A0A2E9SYN9-F1
#
_entry.id   AF-A0A2E9SYN9-F1
#
_cell.length_a   1.000
_cell.length_b   1.000
_cell.length_c   1.000
_cell.angle_alpha   90.00
_cell.angle_beta   90.00
_cell.angle_gamma   90.00
#
_symmetry.space_group_name_H-M   'P 1'
#
loop_
_entity.id
_entity.type
_entity.pdbx_description
1 polymer ?
#
loop_
_entity_poly.entity_id
_entity_poly.type
_entity_poly.pdbx_seq_one_letter_code
_entity_poly.pdbx_strand_id
1 'polypeptide(L)'
;FPFFYDDEYLEVTGKRDPEHAEHPVWLLAFFSSIIARNHDAIAYLTAIDNDVFKTSNYGNQLRPFDYALSDLLKGLFNPRADLAPLIEQAYITCNPDDYVDDEAYLYVSRLEWPLIPIITAIFTENGEQEYNQAMEKALLAHREYYNNEDHEGANEGAIPLALTALAIIAKDVKGYKLTVENGYIPAWLIDVTPPTDPN
;
A
#
# COMPACT_ATOMS: atom_id res chain seq x y z
N PHE A 1 -24.24 -7.28 -1.09
CA PHE A 1 -23.65 -7.65 -2.41
C PHE A 1 -23.56 -9.16 -2.43
N PRO A 2 -23.95 -9.87 -3.50
CA PRO A 2 -23.73 -11.30 -3.57
C PRO A 2 -22.25 -11.58 -3.89
N PHE A 3 -21.61 -12.51 -3.20
CA PHE A 3 -20.32 -13.05 -3.62
C PHE A 3 -20.40 -14.57 -3.72
N PHE A 4 -19.61 -15.13 -4.64
CA PHE A 4 -19.66 -16.54 -5.00
C PHE A 4 -18.55 -17.29 -4.25
N TYR A 5 -18.91 -18.34 -3.52
CA TYR A 5 -17.99 -19.19 -2.77
C TYR A 5 -18.57 -20.60 -2.66
N ASP A 6 -17.74 -21.61 -2.94
CA ASP A 6 -18.09 -23.04 -2.84
C ASP A 6 -19.40 -23.41 -3.57
N ASP A 7 -19.48 -23.06 -4.86
CA ASP A 7 -20.64 -23.30 -5.73
C ASP A 7 -21.97 -22.64 -5.28
N GLU A 8 -21.94 -21.74 -4.30
CA GLU A 8 -23.10 -21.00 -3.82
C GLU A 8 -22.94 -19.48 -3.93
N TYR A 9 -24.04 -18.81 -4.25
CA TYR A 9 -24.14 -17.36 -4.14
C TYR A 9 -24.59 -17.00 -2.73
N LEU A 10 -23.68 -16.43 -1.95
CA LEU A 10 -23.97 -15.94 -0.60
C LEU A 10 -24.52 -14.52 -0.69
N GLU A 11 -25.80 -14.35 -0.34
CA GLU A 11 -26.42 -13.03 -0.22
C GLU A 11 -25.93 -12.37 1.08
N VAL A 12 -25.01 -11.42 0.96
CA VAL A 12 -24.55 -10.66 2.13
C VAL A 12 -25.62 -9.66 2.53
N THR A 13 -26.33 -9.96 3.62
CA THR A 13 -27.23 -9.05 4.31
C THR A 13 -26.48 -8.32 5.41
N GLY A 14 -26.28 -7.01 5.26
CA GLY A 14 -25.65 -6.15 6.26
C GLY A 14 -26.04 -4.69 6.02
N LYS A 15 -26.21 -3.91 7.09
CA LYS A 15 -26.39 -2.46 6.95
C LYS A 15 -25.06 -1.88 6.43
N ARG A 16 -25.12 -0.83 5.61
CA ARG A 16 -23.92 -0.01 5.36
C ARG A 16 -23.48 0.56 6.71
N ASP A 17 -22.32 0.11 7.17
CA ASP A 17 -21.68 0.55 8.39
C ASP A 17 -20.47 1.40 8.00
N PRO A 18 -20.33 2.64 8.50
CA PRO A 18 -19.08 3.39 8.35
C PRO A 18 -17.92 2.75 9.13
N GLU A 19 -18.20 1.85 10.06
CA GLU A 19 -17.19 1.02 10.72
C GLU A 19 -16.42 0.21 9.66
N HIS A 20 -15.09 0.36 9.63
CA HIS A 20 -14.18 -0.20 8.62
C HIS A 20 -14.19 0.45 7.21
N ALA A 21 -14.85 1.59 7.02
CA ALA A 21 -14.70 2.41 5.79
C ALA A 21 -13.50 3.37 5.86
N GLU A 22 -12.53 3.06 6.71
CA GLU A 22 -11.43 3.94 7.11
C GLU A 22 -10.22 3.80 6.19
N HIS A 23 -9.40 4.85 6.10
CA HIS A 23 -8.20 4.88 5.26
C HIS A 23 -7.22 3.71 5.54
N PRO A 24 -6.89 3.36 6.80
CA PRO A 24 -5.99 2.23 7.07
C PRO A 24 -6.55 0.88 6.63
N VAL A 25 -7.86 0.68 6.76
CA VAL A 25 -8.54 -0.54 6.29
C VAL A 25 -8.52 -0.61 4.76
N TRP A 26 -8.72 0.53 4.09
CA TRP A 26 -8.60 0.62 2.64
C TRP A 26 -7.17 0.30 2.17
N LEU A 27 -6.14 0.83 2.82
CA LEU A 27 -4.74 0.52 2.49
C LEU A 27 -4.45 -0.99 2.62
N LEU A 28 -4.90 -1.61 3.71
CA LEU A 28 -4.74 -3.05 3.92
C LEU A 28 -5.39 -3.86 2.78
N ALA A 29 -6.63 -3.53 2.43
CA ALA A 29 -7.36 -4.18 1.34
C ALA A 29 -6.68 -3.93 -0.02
N PHE A 30 -6.19 -2.71 -0.24
CA PHE A 30 -5.56 -2.29 -1.49
C PHE A 30 -4.25 -3.02 -1.74
N PHE A 31 -3.32 -3.01 -0.77
CA PHE A 31 -2.06 -3.75 -0.89
C PHE A 31 -2.29 -5.26 -0.98
N SER A 32 -3.23 -5.81 -0.23
CA SER A 32 -3.60 -7.23 -0.35
C SER A 32 -4.14 -7.57 -1.74
N SER A 33 -4.93 -6.68 -2.35
CA SER A 33 -5.45 -6.86 -3.71
C SER A 33 -4.35 -6.82 -4.76
N ILE A 34 -3.33 -5.97 -4.58
CA ILE A 34 -2.13 -5.94 -5.42
C ILE A 34 -1.35 -7.24 -5.29
N ILE A 35 -1.11 -7.71 -4.06
CA ILE A 35 -0.37 -8.95 -3.79
C ILE A 35 -1.08 -10.15 -4.44
N ALA A 36 -2.41 -10.20 -4.32
CA ALA A 36 -3.24 -11.23 -4.95
C ALA A 36 -3.41 -11.04 -6.47
N ARG A 37 -2.92 -9.93 -7.05
CA ARG A 37 -3.17 -9.51 -8.43
C ARG A 37 -4.67 -9.52 -8.80
N ASN A 38 -5.52 -9.18 -7.84
CA ASN A 38 -6.97 -9.16 -8.01
C ASN A 38 -7.40 -7.83 -8.65
N HIS A 39 -7.46 -7.82 -9.98
CA HIS A 39 -7.78 -6.61 -10.76
C HIS A 39 -9.17 -6.05 -10.47
N ASP A 40 -10.18 -6.90 -10.21
CA ASP A 40 -11.54 -6.44 -9.90
C ASP A 40 -11.59 -5.72 -8.55
N ALA A 41 -10.90 -6.24 -7.54
CA ALA A 41 -10.77 -5.60 -6.24
C ALA A 41 -10.00 -4.27 -6.34
N ILE A 42 -8.91 -4.22 -7.11
CA ILE A 42 -8.15 -2.99 -7.37
C ILE A 42 -9.05 -1.96 -8.06
N ALA A 43 -9.80 -2.35 -9.10
CA ALA A 43 -10.71 -1.44 -9.81
C ALA A 43 -11.81 -0.89 -8.89
N TYR A 44 -12.36 -1.73 -8.00
CA TYR A 44 -13.35 -1.29 -7.01
C TYR A 44 -12.74 -0.29 -6.01
N LEU A 45 -11.59 -0.62 -5.43
CA LEU A 45 -10.93 0.19 -4.40
C LEU A 45 -10.42 1.53 -4.96
N THR A 46 -10.00 1.56 -6.22
CA THR A 46 -9.53 2.80 -6.88
C THR A 46 -10.66 3.77 -7.22
N ALA A 47 -11.91 3.30 -7.30
CA ALA A 47 -13.08 4.12 -7.54
C ALA A 47 -13.63 4.80 -6.26
N ILE A 48 -13.07 4.51 -5.08
CA ILE A 48 -13.51 5.11 -3.82
C ILE A 48 -12.97 6.53 -3.70
N ASP A 49 -13.85 7.52 -3.56
CA ASP A 49 -13.47 8.91 -3.32
C ASP A 49 -12.91 9.13 -1.91
N ASN A 50 -11.94 10.05 -1.78
CA ASN A 50 -11.37 10.43 -0.47
C ASN A 50 -12.41 11.03 0.49
N ASP A 51 -13.54 11.52 -0.02
CA ASP A 51 -14.64 12.00 0.82
C ASP A 51 -15.27 10.88 1.66
N VAL A 52 -15.15 9.61 1.25
CA VAL A 52 -15.52 8.46 2.08
C VAL A 52 -14.65 8.41 3.34
N PHE A 53 -13.33 8.57 3.20
CA PHE A 53 -12.41 8.55 4.34
C PHE A 53 -12.64 9.74 5.27
N LYS A 54 -12.89 10.94 4.72
CA LYS A 54 -13.21 12.14 5.50
C LYS A 54 -14.46 11.99 6.37
N THR A 55 -15.45 11.24 5.88
CA THR A 55 -16.74 11.04 6.56
C THR A 55 -16.81 9.78 7.42
N SER A 56 -15.73 8.98 7.45
CA SER A 56 -15.58 7.80 8.31
C SER A 56 -15.47 8.16 9.79
N ASN A 57 -15.64 7.17 10.67
CA ASN A 57 -15.61 7.36 12.14
C ASN A 57 -14.30 8.00 12.66
N TYR A 58 -13.19 7.80 11.94
CA TYR A 58 -11.87 8.36 12.28
C TYR A 58 -11.35 9.36 11.24
N GLY A 59 -12.21 9.89 10.37
CA GLY A 59 -11.82 10.83 9.31
C GLY A 59 -11.18 12.13 9.84
N ASN A 60 -11.48 12.51 11.08
CA ASN A 60 -10.85 13.66 11.77
C ASN A 60 -9.42 13.39 12.24
N GLN A 61 -8.96 12.13 12.25
CA GLN A 61 -7.60 11.75 12.60
C GLN A 61 -6.66 11.70 11.38
N LEU A 62 -7.22 11.70 10.17
CA LEU A 62 -6.45 11.72 8.94
C LEU A 62 -5.74 13.07 8.76
N ARG A 63 -4.58 13.01 8.13
CA ARG A 63 -3.71 14.12 7.78
C ARG A 63 -3.72 14.35 6.27
N PRO A 64 -3.24 15.50 5.79
CA PRO A 64 -3.09 15.75 4.35
C PRO A 64 -2.35 14.62 3.62
N PHE A 65 -1.35 14.01 4.27
CA PHE A 65 -0.59 12.89 3.72
C PHE A 65 -1.46 11.67 3.40
N ASP A 66 -2.41 11.28 4.25
CA ASP A 66 -3.27 10.11 4.01
C ASP A 66 -4.02 10.22 2.67
N TYR A 67 -4.59 11.39 2.42
CA TYR A 67 -5.33 11.65 1.17
C TYR A 67 -4.40 11.70 -0.04
N ALA A 68 -3.22 12.32 0.10
CA ALA A 68 -2.23 12.37 -0.97
C ALA A 68 -1.68 10.98 -1.32
N LEU A 69 -1.43 10.13 -0.32
CA LEU A 69 -1.02 8.75 -0.51
C LEU A 69 -2.12 7.95 -1.23
N SER A 70 -3.39 8.09 -0.79
CA SER A 70 -4.54 7.50 -1.47
C SER A 70 -4.62 7.89 -2.95
N ASP A 71 -4.51 9.19 -3.25
CA ASP A 71 -4.58 9.69 -4.63
C ASP A 71 -3.42 9.17 -5.49
N LEU A 72 -2.21 9.14 -4.94
CA LEU A 72 -1.04 8.57 -5.61
C LEU A 72 -1.24 7.08 -5.92
N LEU A 73 -1.65 6.29 -4.94
CA LEU A 73 -1.88 4.85 -5.08
C LEU A 73 -2.98 4.54 -6.12
N LYS A 74 -4.07 5.32 -6.12
CA LYS A 74 -5.13 5.23 -7.14
C LYS A 74 -4.60 5.60 -8.53
N GLY A 75 -3.76 6.62 -8.60
CA GLY A 75 -3.10 7.07 -9.82
C GLY A 75 -2.30 5.98 -10.52
N LEU A 76 -1.66 5.07 -9.76
CA LEU A 76 -0.86 3.96 -10.32
C LEU A 76 -1.66 3.04 -11.25
N PHE A 77 -2.98 2.96 -11.05
CA PHE A 77 -3.89 2.09 -11.81
C PHE A 77 -4.83 2.87 -12.74
N ASN A 78 -4.63 4.18 -12.86
CA ASN A 78 -5.38 5.01 -13.79
C ASN A 78 -4.48 5.41 -14.97
N PRO A 79 -4.67 4.83 -16.18
CA PRO A 79 -3.84 5.13 -17.35
C PRO A 79 -3.87 6.59 -17.81
N ARG A 80 -4.81 7.40 -17.30
CA ARG A 80 -4.95 8.83 -17.61
C ARG A 80 -4.39 9.73 -16.51
N ALA A 81 -3.94 9.18 -15.38
CA ALA A 81 -3.38 9.97 -14.31
C ALA A 81 -2.00 10.50 -14.69
N ASP A 82 -1.75 11.76 -14.35
CA ASP A 82 -0.40 12.32 -14.32
C ASP A 82 0.19 12.04 -12.93
N LEU A 83 1.20 11.16 -12.87
CA LEU A 83 1.80 10.74 -11.61
C LEU A 83 2.71 11.81 -11.01
N ALA A 84 3.30 12.69 -11.82
CA ALA A 84 4.24 13.70 -11.34
C ALA A 84 3.63 14.63 -10.27
N PRO A 85 2.45 15.27 -10.49
CA PRO A 85 1.82 16.11 -9.47
C PRO A 85 1.33 15.30 -8.26
N LEU A 86 0.96 14.03 -8.43
CA LEU A 86 0.55 13.18 -7.31
C LEU A 86 1.73 12.83 -6.39
N ILE A 87 2.89 12.53 -6.98
CA ILE A 87 4.14 12.29 -6.25
C ILE A 87 4.60 13.58 -5.55
N GLU A 88 4.57 14.72 -6.24
CA GLU A 88 4.89 16.02 -5.66
C GLU A 88 3.99 16.33 -4.46
N GLN A 89 2.68 16.14 -4.61
CA GLN A 89 1.72 16.37 -3.54
C GLN A 89 2.00 15.48 -2.33
N ALA A 90 2.30 14.19 -2.54
CA ALA A 90 2.65 13.28 -1.46
C ALA A 90 3.90 13.75 -0.70
N TYR A 91 4.95 14.18 -1.39
CA TYR A 91 6.14 14.75 -0.76
C TYR A 91 5.85 16.03 0.04
N ILE A 92 5.06 16.95 -0.51
CA ILE A 92 4.71 18.20 0.17
C ILE A 92 3.95 17.94 1.48
N THR A 93 3.13 16.88 1.50
CA THR A 93 2.34 16.50 2.69
C THR A 93 3.09 15.68 3.73
N CYS A 94 4.33 15.26 3.48
CA CYS A 94 5.19 14.63 4.50
C CYS A 94 5.66 15.69 5.52
N ASN A 95 4.74 16.16 6.37
CA ASN A 95 4.97 17.22 7.34
C ASN A 95 4.93 16.67 8.78
N PRO A 96 6.07 16.63 9.50
CA PRO A 96 6.09 16.20 10.90
C PRO A 96 5.17 17.01 11.82
N ASP A 97 4.97 18.30 11.52
CA ASP A 97 4.17 19.20 12.36
C ASP A 97 2.66 18.87 12.35
N ASP A 98 2.21 18.01 11.43
CA ASP A 98 0.84 17.53 11.36
C ASP A 98 0.53 16.46 12.44
N TYR A 99 1.55 15.96 13.14
CA TYR A 99 1.44 14.87 14.11
C TYR A 99 1.72 15.39 15.52
N VAL A 100 0.68 15.35 16.36
CA VAL A 100 0.76 15.79 17.76
C VAL A 100 1.30 14.69 18.68
N ASP A 101 1.18 13.44 18.24
CA ASP A 101 1.57 12.25 18.96
C ASP A 101 2.80 11.60 18.29
N ASP A 102 3.80 11.28 19.11
CA ASP A 102 5.09 10.75 18.65
C ASP A 102 4.93 9.37 18.00
N GLU A 103 3.98 8.55 18.46
CA GLU A 103 3.74 7.20 17.91
C GLU A 103 3.09 7.29 16.52
N ALA A 104 2.09 8.17 16.35
CA ALA A 104 1.49 8.42 15.04
C ALA A 104 2.53 8.93 14.02
N TYR A 105 3.42 9.84 14.44
CA TYR A 105 4.53 10.30 13.61
C TYR A 105 5.53 9.17 13.29
N LEU A 106 5.89 8.36 14.30
CA LEU A 106 6.82 7.26 14.14
C LEU A 106 6.29 6.23 13.14
N TYR A 107 5.00 5.88 13.23
CA TYR A 107 4.31 4.98 12.31
C TYR A 107 4.40 5.49 10.86
N VAL A 108 3.91 6.71 10.58
CA VAL A 108 3.87 7.21 9.19
C VAL A 108 5.27 7.43 8.63
N SER A 109 6.20 7.94 9.43
CA SER A 109 7.55 8.28 8.96
C SER A 109 8.40 7.04 8.68
N ARG A 110 8.07 5.89 9.29
CA ARG A 110 8.79 4.63 9.09
C ARG A 110 8.10 3.66 8.15
N LEU A 111 6.77 3.68 8.06
CA LEU A 111 6.03 2.69 7.29
C LEU A 111 5.44 3.24 5.99
N GLU A 112 4.99 4.50 5.98
CA GLU A 112 4.22 5.05 4.84
C GLU A 112 4.99 6.07 4.01
N TRP A 113 5.70 7.00 4.63
CA TRP A 113 6.53 7.99 3.90
C TRP A 113 7.60 7.34 3.02
N PRO A 114 8.25 6.22 3.43
CA PRO A 114 9.20 5.53 2.57
C PRO A 114 8.59 4.94 1.28
N LEU A 115 7.26 4.84 1.17
CA LEU A 115 6.61 4.37 -0.05
C LEU A 115 6.77 5.36 -1.22
N ILE A 116 6.82 6.66 -0.93
CA ILE A 116 6.90 7.72 -1.95
C ILE A 116 8.18 7.63 -2.81
N PRO A 117 9.40 7.53 -2.25
CA PRO A 117 10.61 7.36 -3.05
C PRO A 117 10.64 6.03 -3.81
N ILE A 118 10.04 4.95 -3.29
CA ILE A 118 9.93 3.67 -4.00
C ILE A 118 9.06 3.85 -5.26
N ILE A 119 7.86 4.42 -5.11
CA ILE A 119 6.95 4.71 -6.23
C ILE A 119 7.63 5.64 -7.23
N THR A 120 8.29 6.70 -6.76
CA THR A 120 9.02 7.64 -7.62
C THR A 120 10.06 6.93 -8.48
N ALA A 121 10.85 6.02 -7.90
CA ALA A 121 11.85 5.26 -8.62
C ALA A 121 11.25 4.29 -9.64
N ILE A 122 10.15 3.59 -9.30
CA ILE A 122 9.46 2.68 -10.22
C ILE A 122 8.99 3.42 -11.48
N PHE A 123 8.49 4.65 -11.34
CA PHE A 123 7.92 5.41 -12.46
C PHE A 123 8.91 6.39 -13.12
N THR A 124 10.16 6.43 -12.66
CA THR A 124 11.26 7.14 -13.32
C THR A 124 11.93 6.26 -14.38
N GLU A 125 12.43 6.86 -15.46
CA GLU A 125 13.18 6.12 -16.47
C GLU A 125 14.49 5.58 -15.90
N ASN A 126 14.79 4.29 -16.13
CA ASN A 126 15.98 3.60 -15.62
C ASN A 126 16.15 3.61 -14.08
N GLY A 127 15.06 3.76 -13.31
CA GLY A 127 15.09 3.87 -11.84
C GLY A 127 15.29 2.57 -11.04
N GLU A 128 15.79 1.47 -11.64
CA GLU A 128 15.92 0.18 -10.92
C GLU A 128 16.91 0.25 -9.74
N GLN A 129 17.98 1.04 -9.91
CA GLN A 129 18.98 1.24 -8.85
C GLN A 129 18.38 2.06 -7.70
N GLU A 130 17.72 3.18 -8.02
CA GLU A 130 17.04 4.04 -7.06
C GLU A 130 15.92 3.29 -6.33
N TYR A 131 15.19 2.43 -7.04
CA TYR A 131 14.16 1.57 -6.48
C TYR A 131 14.75 0.65 -5.41
N ASN A 132 15.85 -0.05 -5.71
CA ASN A 132 16.48 -0.94 -4.73
C ASN A 132 17.04 -0.16 -3.52
N GLN A 133 17.62 1.03 -3.74
CA GLN A 133 18.08 1.89 -2.65
C GLN A 133 16.92 2.39 -1.76
N ALA A 134 15.78 2.73 -2.37
CA ALA A 134 14.59 3.16 -1.64
C ALA A 134 13.97 1.99 -0.86
N MET A 135 13.91 0.79 -1.46
CA MET A 135 13.45 -0.44 -0.81
C MET A 135 14.32 -0.81 0.40
N GLU A 136 15.65 -0.73 0.27
CA GLU A 136 16.57 -0.97 1.39
C GLU A 136 16.28 -0.06 2.58
N LYS A 137 16.16 1.25 2.32
CA LYS A 137 15.84 2.24 3.35
C LYS A 137 14.48 1.99 4.00
N ALA A 138 13.47 1.65 3.20
CA ALA A 138 12.13 1.35 3.72
C ALA A 138 12.10 0.08 4.57
N LEU A 139 12.86 -0.95 4.20
CA LEU A 139 12.99 -2.18 4.99
C LEU A 139 13.72 -1.93 6.32
N LEU A 140 14.75 -1.09 6.31
CA LEU A 140 15.41 -0.65 7.55
C LEU A 140 14.45 0.13 8.44
N ALA A 141 13.67 1.05 7.87
CA ALA A 141 12.66 1.82 8.60
C ALA A 141 11.53 0.93 9.18
N HIS A 142 11.05 -0.05 8.41
CA HIS A 142 10.10 -1.07 8.88
C HIS A 142 10.67 -1.85 10.05
N ARG A 143 11.93 -2.28 9.96
CA ARG A 143 12.61 -2.95 11.06
C ARG A 143 12.75 -2.04 12.29
N GLU A 144 13.11 -0.77 12.12
CA GLU A 144 13.18 0.19 13.23
C GLU A 144 11.85 0.32 13.97
N TYR A 145 10.73 0.33 13.23
CA TYR A 145 9.39 0.43 13.81
C TYR A 145 9.00 -0.82 14.61
N TYR A 146 9.18 -2.02 14.04
CA TYR A 146 8.71 -3.26 14.66
C TYR A 146 9.71 -3.94 15.59
N ASN A 147 11.00 -3.59 15.55
CA ASN A 147 12.04 -4.21 16.37
C ASN A 147 12.25 -3.44 17.70
N ASN A 148 11.19 -3.30 18.48
CA ASN A 148 11.20 -2.75 19.83
C ASN A 148 10.29 -3.58 20.77
N GLU A 149 10.41 -3.34 22.08
CA GLU A 149 9.68 -4.09 23.11
C GLU A 149 8.15 -3.90 23.02
N ASP A 150 7.68 -2.72 22.57
CA ASP A 150 6.25 -2.41 22.42
C ASP A 150 5.58 -3.20 21.28
N HIS A 151 6.37 -3.68 20.33
CA HIS A 151 5.92 -4.44 19.15
C HIS A 151 6.38 -5.90 19.17
N GLU A 152 6.91 -6.39 20.29
CA GLU A 152 7.37 -7.77 20.42
C GLU A 152 6.18 -8.75 20.26
N GLY A 153 6.23 -9.58 19.20
CA GLY A 153 5.15 -10.53 18.87
C GLY A 153 4.01 -9.96 18.02
N ALA A 154 4.10 -8.70 17.56
CA ALA A 154 3.17 -8.14 16.58
C ALA A 154 3.32 -8.87 15.24
N ASN A 155 2.25 -9.53 14.78
CA ASN A 155 2.26 -10.28 13.52
C ASN A 155 2.31 -9.36 12.30
N GLU A 156 1.87 -8.11 12.46
CA GLU A 156 1.86 -7.05 11.46
C GLU A 156 3.27 -6.73 10.94
N GLY A 157 4.29 -6.88 11.79
CA GLY A 157 5.69 -6.65 11.43
C GLY A 157 6.33 -7.77 10.60
N ALA A 158 5.71 -8.94 10.51
CA ALA A 158 6.30 -10.12 9.87
C ALA A 158 6.37 -10.00 8.34
N ILE A 159 5.35 -9.39 7.71
CA ILE A 159 5.30 -9.17 6.27
C ILE A 159 4.86 -7.72 5.99
N PRO A 160 5.75 -6.86 5.46
CA PRO A 160 5.40 -5.49 5.09
C PRO A 160 4.55 -5.51 3.82
N LEU A 161 3.23 -5.51 3.98
CA LEU A 161 2.28 -5.62 2.85
C LEU A 161 2.48 -4.52 1.80
N ALA A 162 2.69 -3.27 2.24
CA ALA A 162 2.93 -2.15 1.33
C ALA A 162 4.20 -2.35 0.49
N LEU A 163 5.32 -2.73 1.12
CA LEU A 163 6.59 -2.97 0.41
C LEU A 163 6.50 -4.19 -0.51
N THR A 164 5.78 -5.24 -0.09
CA THR A 164 5.52 -6.43 -0.91
C THR A 164 4.71 -6.08 -2.16
N ALA A 165 3.64 -5.29 -2.00
CA ALA A 165 2.82 -4.82 -3.10
C ALA A 165 3.62 -3.94 -4.09
N LEU A 166 4.45 -3.02 -3.59
CA LEU A 166 5.31 -2.19 -4.45
C LEU A 166 6.38 -3.01 -5.18
N ALA A 167 6.93 -4.05 -4.56
CA ALA A 167 7.86 -4.96 -5.24
C ALA A 167 7.19 -5.72 -6.39
N ILE A 168 5.93 -6.12 -6.22
CA ILE A 168 5.11 -6.72 -7.27
C ILE A 168 4.86 -5.70 -8.40
N ILE A 169 4.49 -4.45 -8.09
CA ILE A 169 4.30 -3.40 -9.10
C ILE A 169 5.60 -3.15 -9.88
N ALA A 170 6.74 -3.03 -9.19
CA ALA A 170 8.04 -2.81 -9.82
C ALA A 170 8.39 -3.93 -10.82
N LYS A 171 8.11 -5.18 -10.42
CA LYS A 171 8.29 -6.34 -11.27
C LYS A 171 7.34 -6.34 -12.46
N ASP A 172 6.04 -6.18 -12.23
CA ASP A 172 5.00 -6.32 -13.25
C ASP A 172 5.04 -5.18 -14.28
N VAL A 173 5.38 -3.94 -13.88
CA VAL A 173 5.39 -2.76 -14.75
C VAL A 173 6.74 -2.54 -15.45
N LYS A 174 7.86 -2.74 -14.74
CA LYS A 174 9.21 -2.41 -15.25
C LYS A 174 10.13 -3.63 -15.41
N GLY A 175 9.76 -4.79 -14.88
CA GLY A 175 10.62 -5.95 -14.83
C GLY A 175 11.75 -5.84 -13.80
N TYR A 176 11.68 -4.88 -12.88
CA TYR A 176 12.72 -4.66 -11.87
C TYR A 176 12.87 -5.87 -10.95
N LYS A 177 14.12 -6.14 -10.56
CA LYS A 177 14.44 -7.17 -9.59
C LYS A 177 14.67 -6.53 -8.23
N LEU A 178 14.06 -7.11 -7.21
CA LEU A 178 14.39 -6.80 -5.82
C LEU A 178 15.69 -7.54 -5.48
N THR A 179 16.80 -6.81 -5.38
CA THR A 179 18.14 -7.37 -5.13
C THR A 179 18.60 -7.20 -3.69
N VAL A 180 17.86 -6.45 -2.89
CA VAL A 180 18.18 -6.22 -1.48
C VAL A 180 17.87 -7.48 -0.67
N GLU A 181 18.79 -7.84 0.23
CA GLU A 181 18.53 -8.88 1.22
C GLU A 181 17.42 -8.38 2.14
N ASN A 182 16.27 -9.02 2.06
CA ASN A 182 15.10 -8.61 2.80
C ASN A 182 14.53 -9.85 3.48
N GLY A 183 14.70 -9.95 4.79
CA GLY A 183 14.16 -11.07 5.58
C GLY A 183 12.64 -11.05 5.73
N TYR A 184 11.95 -10.24 4.92
CA TYR A 184 10.57 -9.81 5.11
C TYR A 184 9.68 -10.08 3.89
N ILE A 185 10.16 -9.82 2.66
CA ILE A 185 9.35 -9.93 1.44
C ILE A 185 9.64 -11.29 0.78
N PRO A 186 8.70 -12.25 0.83
CA PRO A 186 8.94 -13.56 0.26
C PRO A 186 9.02 -13.50 -1.27
N ALA A 187 10.13 -13.98 -1.85
CA ALA A 187 10.35 -13.96 -3.29
C ALA A 187 9.24 -14.66 -4.09
N TRP A 188 8.61 -15.71 -3.52
CA TRP A 188 7.53 -16.45 -4.16
C TRP A 188 6.22 -15.64 -4.32
N LEU A 189 6.04 -14.52 -3.62
CA LEU A 189 4.94 -13.59 -3.85
C LEU A 189 5.22 -12.63 -5.02
N ILE A 190 6.49 -12.33 -5.27
CA ILE A 190 6.92 -11.47 -6.37
C ILE A 190 6.96 -12.28 -7.66
N ASP A 191 7.71 -13.38 -7.65
CA ASP A 191 7.98 -14.26 -8.79
C ASP A 191 6.91 -15.37 -8.89
N VAL A 192 5.64 -14.97 -8.91
CA VAL A 192 4.55 -15.92 -9.17
C VAL A 192 4.63 -16.35 -10.63
N THR A 193 4.90 -17.62 -10.87
CA THR A 193 4.60 -18.23 -12.17
C THR A 193 3.11 -18.51 -12.15
N PRO A 194 2.27 -17.86 -12.98
CA PRO A 194 0.86 -18.19 -13.01
C PRO A 194 0.72 -19.69 -13.29
N PRO A 195 -0.17 -20.42 -12.61
CA PRO A 195 -0.49 -21.77 -13.05
C PRO A 195 -0.92 -21.68 -14.51
N THR A 196 -0.26 -22.44 -15.38
CA THR A 196 -0.77 -22.68 -16.74
C THR A 196 -2.18 -23.22 -16.59
N ASP A 197 -3.14 -22.67 -17.33
CA ASP A 197 -4.54 -23.11 -17.32
C ASP A 197 -4.63 -24.64 -17.22
N PRO A 198 -5.50 -25.20 -16.37
CA PRO A 198 -5.70 -26.64 -16.34
C PRO A 198 -6.15 -27.09 -17.74
N ASN A 199 -5.33 -27.94 -18.37
CA ASN A 199 -5.71 -28.68 -19.58
C ASN A 199 -6.96 -29.53 -19.34
#